data_AF-A0A6I9MHK4-F1
#
_entry.id   AF-A0A6I9MHK4-F1
#
_cell.length_a   1.000
_cell.length_b   1.000
_cell.length_c   1.000
_cell.angle_alpha   90.00
_cell.angle_beta   90.00
_cell.angle_gamma   90.00
#
_symmetry.space_group_name_H-M   'P 1'
#
loop_
_entity.id
_entity.type
_entity.pdbx_description
1 polymer ?
#
loop_
_entity_poly.entity_id
_entity_poly.type
_entity_poly.pdbx_seq_one_letter_code
_entity_poly.pdbx_strand_id
1 'polypeptide(L)'
;MQTYLEKAVKVAGSFDGQSSELRNGQMKAFLSLARFSDTQYQRIENYMKSSEFENKQALLRRAKEEVGLLREHKIQTSRYTVKVQRELELDECALHALKEDRKRFLCKAVENYISCLLSGEEHDMWVFRLCSLWLENSGVSEVNGMMKVSLTQPSI
;
A
#
# COMPACT_ATOMS: atom_id res chain seq x y z
N MET A 1 -0.46 -2.11 15.54
CA MET A 1 -1.25 -3.26 15.03
C MET A 1 -0.49 -4.04 13.97
N GLN A 2 0.01 -3.40 12.90
CA GLN A 2 0.83 -4.03 11.85
C GLN A 2 1.96 -4.93 12.38
N THR A 3 2.81 -4.42 13.28
CA THR A 3 3.94 -5.18 13.85
C THR A 3 3.52 -6.46 14.58
N TYR A 4 2.33 -6.48 15.18
CA TYR A 4 1.82 -7.68 15.86
C TYR A 4 1.33 -8.72 14.86
N LEU A 5 0.66 -8.27 13.79
CA LEU A 5 0.17 -9.15 12.72
C LEU A 5 1.33 -9.74 11.89
N GLU A 6 2.36 -8.94 11.59
CA GLU A 6 3.57 -9.41 10.92
C GLU A 6 4.31 -10.45 11.76
N LYS A 7 4.40 -10.25 13.08
CA LYS A 7 4.96 -11.24 14.00
C LYS A 7 4.13 -12.51 14.03
N ALA A 8 2.80 -12.40 14.07
CA ALA A 8 1.91 -13.57 14.06
C ALA A 8 2.10 -14.40 12.78
N VAL A 9 2.17 -13.75 11.61
CA VAL A 9 2.45 -14.41 10.33
C VAL A 9 3.84 -15.04 10.32
N LYS A 10 4.88 -14.33 10.79
CA LYS A 10 6.24 -14.88 10.84
C LYS A 10 6.33 -16.12 11.73
N VAL A 11 5.71 -16.08 12.91
CA VAL A 11 5.67 -17.21 13.83
C VAL A 11 4.91 -18.37 13.18
N ALA A 12 3.72 -18.11 12.62
CA ALA A 12 2.91 -19.15 11.99
C ALA A 12 3.57 -19.79 10.76
N GLY A 13 4.31 -19.01 9.96
CA GLY A 13 5.07 -19.51 8.80
C GLY A 13 6.35 -20.26 9.16
N SER A 14 6.81 -20.20 10.41
CA SER A 14 8.01 -20.92 10.87
C SER A 14 7.73 -22.37 11.31
N PHE A 15 6.46 -22.76 11.41
CA PHE A 15 6.04 -24.09 11.85
C PHE A 15 5.55 -24.92 10.67
N ASP A 16 6.31 -25.95 10.28
CA ASP A 16 5.95 -26.93 9.24
C ASP A 16 5.10 -28.09 9.80
N GLY A 17 4.40 -27.85 10.92
CA GLY A 17 3.67 -28.88 11.65
C GLY A 17 2.34 -29.23 10.97
N GLN A 18 2.19 -30.48 10.53
CA GLN A 18 1.02 -31.02 9.80
C GLN A 18 -0.31 -31.08 10.58
N SER A 19 -0.46 -30.38 11.71
CA SER A 19 -1.74 -30.34 12.43
C SER A 19 -2.72 -29.40 11.71
N SER A 20 -3.96 -29.87 11.47
CA SER A 20 -5.00 -29.05 10.84
C SER A 20 -5.31 -27.77 11.62
N GLU A 21 -5.14 -27.81 12.96
CA GLU A 21 -5.34 -26.66 13.85
C GLU A 21 -4.26 -25.58 13.64
N LEU A 22 -3.01 -25.99 13.42
CA LEU A 22 -1.89 -25.08 13.13
C LEU A 22 -2.08 -24.42 11.76
N ARG A 23 -2.45 -25.20 10.73
CA ARG A 23 -2.76 -24.69 9.39
C ARG A 23 -3.91 -23.68 9.41
N ASN A 24 -4.96 -23.96 10.20
CA ASN A 24 -6.07 -23.02 10.41
C ASN A 24 -5.61 -21.73 11.13
N GLY A 25 -4.78 -21.85 12.17
CA GLY A 25 -4.20 -20.69 12.86
C GLY A 25 -3.34 -19.82 11.94
N GLN A 26 -2.53 -20.45 11.09
CA GLN A 26 -1.70 -19.79 10.09
C GLN A 26 -2.55 -19.07 9.04
N MET A 27 -3.58 -19.73 8.51
CA MET A 27 -4.54 -19.12 7.59
C MET A 27 -5.23 -17.89 8.20
N LYS A 28 -5.67 -17.98 9.46
CA LYS A 28 -6.27 -16.84 10.17
C LYS A 28 -5.30 -15.68 10.37
N ALA A 29 -4.02 -15.97 10.63
CA ALA A 29 -2.99 -14.95 10.76
C ALA A 29 -2.74 -14.21 9.42
N PHE A 30 -2.56 -14.97 8.34
CA PHE A 30 -2.43 -14.41 6.99
C PHE A 30 -3.65 -13.59 6.60
N LEU A 31 -4.86 -14.11 6.81
CA LEU A 31 -6.09 -13.39 6.47
C LEU A 31 -6.25 -12.10 7.28
N SER A 32 -5.91 -12.12 8.56
CA SER A 32 -5.96 -10.92 9.40
C SER A 32 -4.98 -9.85 8.90
N LEU A 33 -3.78 -10.25 8.50
CA LEU A 33 -2.80 -9.32 7.92
C LEU A 33 -3.22 -8.83 6.53
N ALA A 34 -3.81 -9.69 5.70
CA ALA A 34 -4.34 -9.32 4.38
C ALA A 34 -5.42 -8.25 4.51
N ARG A 35 -6.43 -8.49 5.35
CA ARG A 35 -7.56 -7.56 5.57
C ARG A 35 -7.12 -6.25 6.19
N PHE A 36 -6.18 -6.29 7.13
CA PHE A 36 -5.61 -5.08 7.71
C PHE A 36 -4.91 -4.25 6.64
N SER A 37 -4.02 -4.87 5.86
CA SER A 37 -3.27 -4.21 4.79
C SER A 37 -4.20 -3.64 3.72
N ASP A 38 -5.21 -4.40 3.32
CA ASP A 38 -6.25 -3.99 2.36
C ASP A 38 -7.03 -2.77 2.88
N THR A 39 -7.44 -2.80 4.15
CA THR A 39 -8.11 -1.65 4.78
C THR A 39 -7.23 -0.40 4.80
N GLN A 40 -5.93 -0.53 5.06
CA GLN A 40 -5.00 0.61 5.01
C GLN A 40 -4.84 1.12 3.57
N TYR A 41 -4.69 0.22 2.60
CA TYR A 41 -4.63 0.56 1.18
C TYR A 41 -5.89 1.34 0.75
N GLN A 42 -7.08 0.81 1.04
CA GLN A 42 -8.35 1.46 0.69
C GLN A 42 -8.52 2.82 1.36
N ARG A 43 -8.08 2.98 2.62
CA ARG A 43 -8.09 4.29 3.29
C ARG A 43 -7.22 5.31 2.55
N ILE A 44 -6.00 4.93 2.18
CA ILE A 44 -5.10 5.81 1.44
C ILE A 44 -5.67 6.10 0.05
N GLU A 45 -6.18 5.10 -0.65
CA GLU A 45 -6.73 5.25 -2.00
C GLU A 45 -7.98 6.15 -2.00
N ASN A 46 -8.88 5.98 -1.02
CA ASN A 46 -10.06 6.84 -0.87
C ASN A 46 -9.66 8.27 -0.51
N TYR A 47 -8.65 8.45 0.35
CA TYR A 47 -8.09 9.77 0.64
C TYR A 47 -7.51 10.41 -0.62
N MET A 48 -6.74 9.67 -1.43
CA MET A 48 -6.15 10.18 -2.67
C MET A 48 -7.19 10.53 -3.75
N LYS A 49 -8.39 9.94 -3.68
CA LYS A 49 -9.55 10.28 -4.55
C LYS A 49 -10.43 11.39 -3.98
N SER A 50 -10.14 11.88 -2.77
CA SER A 50 -10.95 12.91 -2.12
C SER A 50 -10.66 14.30 -2.67
N SER A 51 -11.64 15.19 -2.57
CA SER A 51 -11.48 16.61 -2.87
C SER A 51 -10.47 17.30 -1.95
N GLU A 52 -10.31 16.82 -0.72
CA GLU A 52 -9.28 17.31 0.20
C GLU A 52 -7.88 17.12 -0.38
N PHE A 53 -7.60 15.92 -0.88
CA PHE A 53 -6.30 15.61 -1.49
C PHE A 53 -6.08 16.37 -2.79
N GLU A 54 -7.11 16.49 -3.63
CA GLU A 54 -7.05 17.28 -4.86
C GLU A 54 -6.73 18.75 -4.55
N ASN A 55 -7.42 19.34 -3.58
CA ASN A 55 -7.17 20.71 -3.13
C ASN A 55 -5.75 20.87 -2.59
N LYS A 56 -5.28 19.94 -1.76
CA LYS A 56 -3.90 19.96 -1.25
C LYS A 56 -2.89 19.92 -2.40
N GLN A 57 -3.11 19.07 -3.40
CA GLN A 57 -2.23 18.96 -4.55
C GLN A 57 -2.26 20.23 -5.42
N ALA A 58 -3.42 20.86 -5.60
CA ALA A 58 -3.55 22.12 -6.31
C ALA A 58 -2.78 23.27 -5.62
N LEU A 59 -2.87 23.35 -4.29
CA LEU A 59 -2.11 24.32 -3.50
C LEU A 59 -0.59 24.10 -3.64
N LEU A 60 -0.15 22.84 -3.63
CA LEU A 60 1.26 22.52 -3.80
C LEU A 60 1.80 22.90 -5.18
N ARG A 61 1.03 22.66 -6.25
CA ARG A 61 1.41 23.09 -7.60
C ARG A 61 1.56 24.61 -7.68
N ARG A 62 0.60 25.36 -7.11
CA ARG A 62 0.67 26.83 -7.06
C ARG A 62 1.88 27.33 -6.27
N ALA A 63 2.13 26.77 -5.09
CA ALA A 63 3.30 27.13 -4.28
C ALA A 63 4.61 26.86 -5.03
N LYS A 64 4.68 25.77 -5.79
CA LYS A 64 5.84 25.42 -6.62
C LYS A 64 6.04 26.40 -7.78
N GLU A 65 4.96 26.78 -8.45
CA GLU A 65 4.98 27.81 -9.51
C GLU A 65 5.45 29.16 -8.97
N GLU A 66 4.93 29.59 -7.82
CA GLU A 66 5.32 30.84 -7.16
C GLU A 66 6.81 30.84 -6.80
N VAL A 67 7.30 29.77 -6.17
CA VAL A 67 8.74 29.62 -5.87
C VAL A 67 9.58 29.61 -7.14
N GLY A 68 9.09 29.02 -8.24
CA GLY A 68 9.75 29.02 -9.54
C GLY A 68 9.90 30.44 -10.11
N LEU A 69 8.81 31.22 -10.12
CA LEU A 69 8.79 32.60 -10.60
C LEU A 69 9.70 33.51 -9.76
N LEU A 70 9.74 33.33 -8.44
CA LEU A 70 10.62 34.07 -7.55
C LEU A 70 12.11 33.83 -7.87
N ARG A 71 12.46 32.59 -8.21
CA ARG A 71 13.82 32.22 -8.64
C ARG A 71 14.17 32.81 -9.99
N GLU A 72 13.24 32.76 -10.95
CA GLU A 72 13.45 33.28 -12.31
C GLU A 72 13.70 34.79 -12.32
N HIS A 73 12.91 35.55 -11.56
CA HIS A 73 13.04 37.00 -11.45
C HIS A 73 14.22 37.45 -10.56
N LYS A 74 15.05 36.52 -10.05
CA LYS A 74 16.18 36.78 -9.13
C LYS A 74 15.78 37.67 -7.95
N ILE A 75 14.54 37.55 -7.48
CA ILE A 75 14.05 38.29 -6.32
C ILE A 75 14.87 37.81 -5.13
N GLN A 76 15.45 38.75 -4.36
CA GLN A 76 16.25 38.39 -3.19
C GLN A 76 15.48 37.44 -2.29
N THR A 77 16.14 36.34 -1.92
CA THR A 77 15.57 35.26 -1.10
C THR A 77 15.21 35.80 0.29
N SER A 78 13.98 36.27 0.46
CA SER A 78 13.45 36.69 1.75
C SER A 78 13.28 35.49 2.67
N ARG A 79 13.35 35.70 3.99
CA ARG A 79 13.01 34.69 5.02
C ARG A 79 11.68 33.99 4.73
N TYR A 80 10.72 34.70 4.14
CA TYR A 80 9.44 34.14 3.71
C TYR A 80 9.61 33.08 2.60
N THR A 81 10.38 33.39 1.55
CA THR A 81 10.60 32.47 0.41
C THR A 81 11.31 31.18 0.83
N VAL A 82 12.28 31.28 1.76
CA VAL A 82 12.95 30.11 2.34
C VAL A 82 11.96 29.23 3.12
N LYS A 83 11.05 29.86 3.87
CA LYS A 83 10.02 29.12 4.62
C LYS A 83 9.07 28.39 3.66
N VAL A 84 8.52 29.09 2.66
CA VAL A 84 7.59 28.48 1.68
C VAL A 84 8.25 27.32 0.95
N GLN A 85 9.52 27.45 0.54
CA GLN A 85 10.23 26.38 -0.12
C GLN A 85 10.43 25.15 0.80
N ARG A 86 10.76 25.36 2.07
CA ARG A 86 10.91 24.27 3.03
C ARG A 86 9.59 23.53 3.28
N GLU A 87 8.48 24.26 3.45
CA GLU A 87 7.15 23.65 3.60
C GLU A 87 6.77 22.84 2.35
N LEU A 88 7.08 23.36 1.15
CA LEU A 88 6.87 22.64 -0.11
C LEU A 88 7.66 21.33 -0.17
N GLU A 89 8.94 21.35 0.21
CA GLU A 89 9.78 20.15 0.26
C GLU A 89 9.23 19.11 1.25
N LEU A 90 8.75 19.54 2.43
CA LEU A 90 8.14 18.67 3.42
C LEU A 90 6.85 18.02 2.90
N ASP A 91 5.99 18.80 2.25
CA ASP A 91 4.75 18.29 1.68
C ASP A 91 5.00 17.33 0.49
N GLU A 92 5.98 17.62 -0.37
CA GLU A 92 6.39 16.70 -1.44
C GLU A 92 6.91 15.37 -0.87
N CYS A 93 7.74 15.43 0.18
CA CYS A 93 8.22 14.23 0.88
C CYS A 93 7.06 13.43 1.49
N ALA A 94 6.10 14.09 2.14
CA ALA A 94 4.92 13.44 2.71
C ALA A 94 4.05 12.77 1.63
N LEU A 95 3.86 13.42 0.49
CA LEU A 95 3.13 12.84 -0.65
C LEU A 95 3.83 11.63 -1.24
N HIS A 96 5.17 11.68 -1.35
CA HIS A 96 5.95 10.53 -1.80
C HIS A 96 5.80 9.36 -0.81
N ALA A 97 5.97 9.61 0.49
CA ALA A 97 5.81 8.59 1.52
C ALA A 97 4.41 7.95 1.50
N LEU A 98 3.36 8.75 1.30
CA LEU A 98 1.99 8.25 1.19
C LEU A 98 1.80 7.31 -0.02
N LYS A 99 2.39 7.63 -1.17
CA LYS A 99 2.34 6.77 -2.36
C LYS A 99 3.09 5.46 -2.17
N GLU A 100 4.26 5.52 -1.53
CA GLU A 100 5.03 4.34 -1.15
C GLU A 100 4.27 3.46 -0.16
N ASP A 101 3.65 4.05 0.86
CA ASP A 101 2.80 3.34 1.82
C ASP A 101 1.62 2.67 1.13
N ARG A 102 0.95 3.37 0.22
CA ARG A 102 -0.13 2.80 -0.59
C ARG A 102 0.33 1.54 -1.32
N LYS A 103 1.46 1.62 -2.03
CA LYS A 103 2.02 0.49 -2.79
C LYS A 103 2.41 -0.66 -1.85
N ARG A 104 3.04 -0.35 -0.72
CA ARG A 104 3.45 -1.34 0.28
C ARG A 104 2.25 -2.10 0.85
N PHE A 105 1.19 -1.39 1.26
CA PHE A 105 -0.01 -2.02 1.78
C PHE A 105 -0.75 -2.85 0.72
N LEU A 106 -0.81 -2.37 -0.53
CA LEU A 106 -1.38 -3.14 -1.63
C LEU A 106 -0.63 -4.47 -1.84
N CYS A 107 0.70 -4.40 -1.99
CA CYS A 107 1.52 -5.60 -2.18
C CYS A 107 1.35 -6.54 -0.98
N LYS A 108 1.35 -6.02 0.26
CA LYS A 108 1.16 -6.85 1.45
C LYS A 108 -0.22 -7.53 1.47
N ALA A 109 -1.28 -6.82 1.09
CA ALA A 109 -2.62 -7.40 1.00
C ALA A 109 -2.66 -8.54 -0.02
N VAL A 110 -2.17 -8.29 -1.23
CA VAL A 110 -2.11 -9.28 -2.32
C VAL A 110 -1.30 -10.51 -1.92
N GLU A 111 -0.11 -10.32 -1.33
CA GLU A 111 0.75 -11.40 -0.84
C GLU A 111 0.00 -12.33 0.12
N ASN A 112 -0.66 -11.73 1.11
CA ASN A 112 -1.29 -12.50 2.18
C ASN A 112 -2.61 -13.14 1.72
N TYR A 113 -3.36 -12.50 0.80
CA TYR A 113 -4.51 -13.14 0.16
C TYR A 113 -4.09 -14.36 -0.67
N ILE A 114 -3.02 -14.26 -1.45
CA ILE A 114 -2.43 -15.40 -2.18
C ILE A 114 -2.04 -16.52 -1.21
N SER A 115 -1.32 -16.20 -0.14
CA SER A 115 -0.91 -17.19 0.87
C SER A 115 -2.11 -17.90 1.52
N CYS A 116 -3.21 -17.19 1.77
CA CYS A 116 -4.45 -17.80 2.26
C CYS A 116 -5.02 -18.81 1.26
N LEU A 117 -5.10 -18.44 -0.02
CA LEU A 117 -5.68 -19.29 -1.08
C LEU A 117 -4.89 -20.59 -1.26
N LEU A 118 -3.56 -20.52 -1.20
CA LEU A 118 -2.70 -21.71 -1.26
C LEU A 118 -2.85 -22.63 -0.03
N SER A 119 -3.42 -22.14 1.07
CA SER A 119 -3.42 -22.81 2.37
C SER A 119 -4.76 -23.47 2.78
N GLY A 120 -5.86 -23.46 1.99
CA GLY A 120 -7.15 -24.07 2.44
C GLY A 120 -8.29 -24.09 1.41
N GLU A 121 -9.56 -24.28 1.84
CA GLU A 121 -10.78 -24.38 0.99
C GLU A 121 -11.86 -23.28 1.22
N GLU A 122 -11.77 -22.44 2.26
CA GLU A 122 -12.79 -21.40 2.54
C GLU A 122 -12.48 -20.06 1.83
N HIS A 123 -12.73 -20.00 0.51
CA HIS A 123 -12.07 -18.99 -0.32
C HIS A 123 -12.92 -18.12 -1.22
N ASP A 124 -14.20 -18.45 -1.45
CA ASP A 124 -14.96 -17.80 -2.53
C ASP A 124 -14.96 -16.26 -2.42
N MET A 125 -15.20 -15.70 -1.22
CA MET A 125 -15.21 -14.24 -1.05
C MET A 125 -13.82 -13.57 -1.20
N TRP A 126 -12.74 -14.27 -0.85
CA TRP A 126 -11.38 -13.70 -0.88
C TRP A 126 -10.76 -13.75 -2.28
N VAL A 127 -11.12 -14.75 -3.09
CA VAL A 127 -10.75 -14.81 -4.52
C VAL A 127 -11.30 -13.58 -5.24
N PHE A 128 -12.58 -13.27 -5.04
CA PHE A 128 -13.17 -12.07 -5.66
C PHE A 128 -12.46 -10.80 -5.23
N ARG A 129 -12.15 -10.66 -3.92
CA ARG A 129 -11.42 -9.48 -3.44
C ARG A 129 -10.02 -9.37 -4.06
N LEU A 130 -9.29 -10.48 -4.16
CA LEU A 130 -7.99 -10.53 -4.80
C LEU A 130 -8.06 -10.15 -6.28
N CYS A 131 -9.04 -10.69 -7.01
CA CYS A 131 -9.29 -10.35 -8.41
C CYS A 131 -9.61 -8.86 -8.58
N SER A 132 -10.48 -8.29 -7.74
CA SER A 132 -10.77 -6.84 -7.77
C SER A 132 -9.52 -6.01 -7.54
N LEU A 133 -8.73 -6.34 -6.51
CA LEU A 133 -7.48 -5.63 -6.22
C LEU A 133 -6.48 -5.73 -7.38
N TRP A 134 -6.36 -6.90 -8.02
CA TRP A 134 -5.48 -7.09 -9.16
C TRP A 134 -5.93 -6.27 -10.38
N LEU A 135 -7.21 -6.34 -10.74
CA LEU A 135 -7.75 -5.63 -11.90
C LEU A 135 -7.67 -4.11 -11.72
N GLU A 136 -8.02 -3.61 -10.53
CA GLU A 136 -7.90 -2.19 -10.17
C GLU A 136 -6.44 -1.69 -10.21
N ASN A 137 -5.46 -2.57 -10.01
CA ASN A 137 -4.03 -2.23 -9.93
C ASN A 137 -3.19 -2.94 -11.01
N SER A 138 -3.79 -3.26 -12.15
CA SER A 138 -3.13 -3.97 -13.26
C SER A 138 -1.92 -3.22 -13.85
N GLY A 139 -1.79 -1.92 -13.59
CA GLY A 139 -0.59 -1.13 -13.94
C GLY A 139 0.60 -1.30 -12.99
N VAL A 140 0.45 -1.98 -11.84
CA VAL A 140 1.51 -2.19 -10.86
C VAL A 140 2.25 -3.48 -11.16
N SER A 141 3.51 -3.38 -11.60
CA SER A 141 4.32 -4.52 -12.03
C SER A 141 4.54 -5.54 -10.92
N GLU A 142 4.68 -5.10 -9.67
CA GLU A 142 4.86 -5.99 -8.52
C GLU A 142 3.64 -6.88 -8.29
N VAL A 143 2.42 -6.32 -8.35
CA VAL A 143 1.17 -7.07 -8.19
C VAL A 143 1.03 -8.11 -9.30
N ASN A 144 1.31 -7.73 -10.54
CA ASN A 144 1.30 -8.66 -11.68
C ASN A 144 2.32 -9.78 -11.52
N GLY A 145 3.53 -9.46 -11.03
CA GLY A 145 4.56 -10.44 -10.74
C GLY A 145 4.11 -11.45 -9.68
N MET A 146 3.49 -10.97 -8.60
CA MET A 146 2.97 -11.81 -7.54
C MET A 146 1.88 -12.76 -8.05
N MET A 147 0.88 -12.24 -8.77
CA MET A 147 -0.19 -13.04 -9.35
C MET A 147 0.35 -14.11 -10.31
N LYS A 148 1.33 -13.76 -11.15
CA LYS A 148 1.94 -14.71 -12.09
C LYS A 148 2.64 -15.86 -11.36
N VAL A 149 3.43 -15.56 -10.31
CA VAL A 149 4.12 -16.58 -9.51
C VAL A 149 3.12 -17.54 -8.89
N SER A 150 2.02 -17.02 -8.33
CA SER A 150 0.97 -17.83 -7.72
C SER A 150 0.27 -18.76 -8.70
N LEU A 151 0.01 -18.29 -9.92
CA LEU A 151 -0.65 -19.07 -10.98
C LEU A 151 0.26 -20.14 -11.59
N THR A 152 1.58 -20.01 -11.46
CA THR A 152 2.56 -20.99 -11.97
C THR A 152 2.94 -22.08 -10.96
N GLN A 153 2.52 -21.98 -9.70
CA GLN A 153 2.73 -23.07 -8.75
C GLN A 153 1.70 -24.18 -9.02
N PRO A 154 2.09 -25.47 -9.07
CA PRO A 154 1.15 -26.56 -9.24
C PRO A 154 0.17 -26.53 -8.07
N SER A 155 -1.13 -26.52 -8.37
CA SER A 155 -2.15 -26.89 -7.40
C SER A 155 -1.80 -28.29 -6.87
N ILE A 156 -1.43 -28.38 -5.60
CA ILE A 156 -1.19 -29.65 -4.90
C ILE A 156 -2.52 -30.39 -4.77
#